data_AF-A0A158QAI1-F1
#
_entry.id   AF-A0A158QAI1-F1
#
_cell.length_a   1.000
_cell.length_b   1.000
_cell.length_c   1.000
_cell.angle_alpha   90.00
_cell.angle_beta   90.00
_cell.angle_gamma   90.00
#
_symmetry.space_group_name_H-M   'P 1'
#
loop_
_entity.id
_entity.type
_entity.pdbx_description
1 polymer ?
#
loop_
_entity_poly.entity_id
_entity_poly.type
_entity_poly.pdbx_seq_one_letter_code
_entity_poly.pdbx_strand_id
1 'polypeptide(L)'
;MTYSHLRNDLSVELKVVALLFFGAQCISDDHCAFLLFVLTLVNHRSVGDHAGIQFNKRTPDTYQRISVVYEPDLPNCTEPVCTGPLAEIYCFGKLIYTSWLFGLYGKCPGEMMRNPPDRVLNAFKKLKYPLKKDEFKTFCYENFVSSPYGIFLCSELNEIWKSLGREFIPQVKHFPDRFPVLAVPNSFVVPGGQFQIYFYWDSYWIIKGGGFLILLFLKLTRRTQPPLFTQMVADYYSATNNATFLSRMIPYIDKELAWWRTNRSVIAITNCPRPENYLVDLDNGYHGDDKSTNIWSSIASACESGLDFSSRWFGYSGTQAGTKFSIRTNKIVPVDLNVLMVLNYWEFANMLNKLKEE
;
A
#
# COMPACT_ATOMS: atom_id res chain seq x y z
N MET A 1 20.18 36.27 -20.41
CA MET A 1 21.18 35.20 -20.67
C MET A 1 20.45 33.87 -20.66
N THR A 2 20.63 33.11 -21.73
CA THR A 2 19.71 32.10 -22.25
C THR A 2 19.71 30.78 -21.47
N TYR A 3 18.50 30.28 -21.20
CA TYR A 3 18.16 28.99 -20.56
C TYR A 3 18.56 27.74 -21.38
N SER A 4 19.36 27.89 -22.45
CA SER A 4 19.65 26.86 -23.44
C SER A 4 20.79 25.91 -23.06
N HIS A 5 21.69 26.28 -22.14
CA HIS A 5 22.92 25.51 -21.90
C HIS A 5 22.79 24.34 -20.91
N LEU A 6 21.72 24.25 -20.12
CA LEU A 6 21.48 23.11 -19.21
C LEU A 6 20.64 21.99 -19.85
N ARG A 7 20.24 22.13 -21.12
CA ARG A 7 19.30 21.23 -21.80
C ARG A 7 19.98 20.00 -22.43
N ASN A 8 21.27 20.08 -22.75
CA ASN A 8 21.93 19.09 -23.62
C ASN A 8 22.57 17.89 -22.88
N ASP A 9 22.90 17.99 -21.58
CA ASP A 9 23.58 16.90 -20.87
C ASP A 9 22.66 15.84 -20.26
N LEU A 10 21.35 16.10 -20.17
CA LEU A 10 20.38 15.20 -19.51
C LEU A 10 19.42 14.49 -20.46
N SER A 11 19.41 14.86 -21.75
CA SER A 11 18.52 14.28 -22.76
C SER A 11 19.08 13.07 -23.50
N VAL A 12 20.33 12.66 -23.23
CA VAL A 12 21.03 11.67 -24.07
C VAL A 12 21.07 10.24 -23.50
N GLU A 13 20.83 10.00 -22.20
CA GLU A 13 20.91 8.64 -21.64
C GLU A 13 19.80 8.26 -20.64
N LEU A 14 18.54 8.28 -21.09
CA LEU A 14 17.43 7.66 -20.36
C LEU A 14 16.81 6.51 -21.18
N LYS A 15 17.60 5.43 -21.34
CA LYS A 15 17.11 4.11 -21.72
C LYS A 15 17.21 3.19 -20.51
N VAL A 16 16.15 3.09 -19.71
CA VAL A 16 16.06 2.07 -18.65
C VAL A 16 14.78 1.24 -18.82
N VAL A 17 15.05 0.05 -19.35
CA VAL A 17 14.37 -1.26 -19.30
C VAL A 17 13.09 -1.35 -18.47
N ALA A 18 12.00 -1.71 -19.16
CA ALA A 18 10.86 -2.45 -18.61
C ALA A 18 10.75 -3.81 -19.34
N LEU A 19 10.82 -4.89 -18.57
CA LEU A 19 10.38 -6.26 -18.88
C LEU A 19 9.31 -6.53 -17.79
N LEU A 20 8.08 -6.98 -18.03
CA LEU A 20 7.45 -7.69 -19.13
C LEU A 20 5.98 -7.25 -19.27
N PHE A 21 5.51 -7.10 -20.51
CA PHE A 21 4.16 -7.49 -20.87
C PHE A 21 4.09 -9.02 -20.75
N PHE A 22 3.13 -9.55 -20.00
CA PHE A 22 2.49 -10.80 -20.41
C PHE A 22 1.11 -10.44 -20.93
N GLY A 23 1.02 -10.32 -22.24
CA GLY A 23 -0.23 -10.56 -22.93
C GLY A 23 -0.74 -11.94 -22.54
N ALA A 24 -2.03 -12.02 -22.24
CA ALA A 24 -2.73 -13.29 -22.20
C ALA A 24 -2.51 -14.00 -23.54
N GLN A 25 -1.81 -15.13 -23.52
CA GLN A 25 -1.79 -16.07 -24.62
C GLN A 25 -2.44 -17.34 -24.10
N CYS A 26 -3.75 -17.46 -24.38
CA CYS A 26 -4.53 -18.64 -24.09
C CYS A 26 -3.91 -19.83 -24.83
N ILE A 27 -3.50 -20.85 -24.08
CA ILE A 27 -3.18 -22.17 -24.61
C ILE A 27 -4.38 -23.07 -24.30
N SER A 28 -5.30 -23.14 -25.26
CA SER A 28 -6.45 -24.06 -25.34
C SER A 28 -7.59 -23.93 -24.33
N ASP A 29 -8.78 -24.34 -24.79
CA ASP A 29 -10.11 -23.90 -24.35
C ASP A 29 -10.66 -24.45 -23.03
N ASP A 30 -9.90 -25.15 -22.16
CA ASP A 30 -10.56 -25.76 -20.99
C ASP A 30 -9.83 -25.77 -19.62
N HIS A 31 -8.63 -25.22 -19.44
CA HIS A 31 -8.00 -25.19 -18.11
C HIS A 31 -7.24 -23.87 -17.80
N CYS A 32 -7.89 -22.95 -17.09
CA CYS A 32 -7.22 -21.86 -16.36
C CYS A 32 -6.80 -22.35 -14.97
N ALA A 33 -5.56 -22.83 -14.84
CA ALA A 33 -4.92 -22.97 -13.54
C ALA A 33 -4.29 -21.63 -13.12
N PHE A 34 -4.98 -20.87 -12.27
CA PHE A 34 -4.38 -19.74 -11.55
C PHE A 34 -3.47 -20.30 -10.44
N LEU A 35 -2.17 -20.42 -10.73
CA LEU A 35 -1.16 -20.61 -9.69
C LEU A 35 -0.89 -19.27 -9.02
N LEU A 36 -1.61 -19.04 -7.93
CA LEU A 36 -1.31 -18.01 -6.94
C LEU A 36 -0.01 -18.45 -6.21
N PHE A 37 1.15 -17.99 -6.67
CA PHE A 37 2.38 -18.06 -5.87
C PHE A 37 2.51 -16.76 -5.05
N VAL A 38 1.70 -16.67 -4.00
CA VAL A 38 1.94 -15.77 -2.87
C VAL A 38 1.88 -16.62 -1.61
N LEU A 39 3.05 -17.10 -1.18
CA LEU A 39 3.44 -17.43 0.20
C LEU A 39 4.64 -18.38 0.17
N THR A 40 5.84 -17.82 0.12
CA THR A 40 6.97 -18.26 0.97
C THR A 40 8.12 -17.30 0.72
N LEU A 41 8.36 -16.38 1.66
CA LEU A 41 9.67 -15.86 2.06
C LEU A 41 9.47 -14.89 3.24
N VAL A 42 8.75 -15.35 4.27
CA VAL A 42 9.08 -14.95 5.65
C VAL A 42 9.89 -16.12 6.18
N ASN A 43 11.19 -16.10 5.90
CA ASN A 43 12.10 -16.97 6.62
C ASN A 43 12.15 -16.43 8.06
N HIS A 44 11.51 -17.16 8.96
CA HIS A 44 11.79 -17.09 10.39
C HIS A 44 13.31 -17.15 10.57
N ARG A 45 13.92 -16.06 11.07
CA ARG A 45 15.24 -16.16 11.69
C ARG A 45 15.11 -17.17 12.83
N SER A 46 15.91 -18.22 12.75
CA SER A 46 16.15 -19.18 13.82
C SER A 46 16.62 -18.41 15.06
N VAL A 47 15.74 -18.30 16.06
CA VAL A 47 16.16 -18.08 17.44
C VAL A 47 16.58 -19.43 17.98
N GLY A 48 17.79 -19.47 18.52
CA GLY A 48 18.57 -20.68 18.80
C GLY A 48 17.91 -21.72 19.70
N ASP A 49 18.45 -22.93 19.56
CA ASP A 49 18.15 -24.13 20.31
C ASP A 49 18.14 -23.92 21.82
N HIS A 50 16.96 -24.07 22.45
CA HIS A 50 16.85 -24.54 23.83
C HIS A 50 15.85 -25.69 23.92
N ALA A 51 16.27 -26.69 24.69
CA ALA A 51 15.77 -28.05 24.75
C ALA A 51 14.28 -28.22 25.08
N GLY A 52 13.66 -29.21 24.41
CA GLY A 52 12.75 -30.17 25.03
C GLY A 52 11.30 -29.73 25.23
N ILE A 53 10.40 -30.26 24.37
CA ILE A 53 9.19 -31.03 24.72
C ILE A 53 8.64 -31.54 23.37
N GLN A 54 8.69 -32.85 23.14
CA GLN A 54 7.99 -33.46 21.99
C GLN A 54 6.50 -33.56 22.31
N PHE A 55 5.69 -32.68 21.73
CA PHE A 55 4.25 -32.92 21.63
C PHE A 55 3.98 -33.89 20.47
N ASN A 56 3.37 -35.03 20.76
CA ASN A 56 2.83 -35.96 19.76
C ASN A 56 1.89 -35.18 18.82
N LYS A 57 2.37 -34.87 17.60
CA LYS A 57 1.55 -34.25 16.55
C LYS A 57 0.48 -35.24 16.10
N ARG A 58 -0.74 -35.16 16.65
CA ARG A 58 -1.93 -35.67 15.95
C ARG A 58 -2.07 -34.85 14.67
N THR A 59 -2.05 -35.52 13.52
CA THR A 59 -2.18 -34.89 12.21
C THR A 59 -3.60 -34.32 12.00
N PRO A 60 -3.77 -33.20 11.28
CA PRO A 60 -5.07 -32.60 10.97
C PRO A 60 -6.08 -33.52 10.25
N ASP A 61 -5.63 -34.63 9.67
CA ASP A 61 -6.45 -35.54 8.85
C ASP A 61 -7.48 -36.38 9.64
N THR A 62 -7.36 -36.45 10.96
CA THR A 62 -8.30 -37.23 11.79
C THR A 62 -9.65 -36.54 12.00
N TYR A 63 -9.72 -35.21 11.97
CA TYR A 63 -10.95 -34.45 12.20
C TYR A 63 -11.87 -34.39 10.97
N GLN A 64 -11.35 -34.59 9.76
CA GLN A 64 -12.16 -34.54 8.54
C GLN A 64 -13.18 -35.69 8.43
N ARG A 65 -12.95 -36.82 9.12
CA ARG A 65 -13.80 -38.02 9.09
C ARG A 65 -14.93 -38.04 10.12
N ILE A 66 -15.02 -37.02 10.98
CA ILE A 66 -16.08 -36.94 12.01
C ILE A 66 -17.40 -36.57 11.33
N SER A 67 -18.38 -37.47 11.40
CA SER A 67 -19.75 -37.28 10.85
C SER A 67 -20.77 -36.95 11.93
N VAL A 68 -20.46 -37.22 13.20
CA VAL A 68 -21.33 -37.01 14.36
C VAL A 68 -20.53 -36.46 15.54
N VAL A 69 -21.08 -35.47 16.25
CA VAL A 69 -20.51 -34.87 17.46
C VAL A 69 -21.48 -35.03 18.63
N TYR A 70 -20.99 -35.58 19.74
CA TYR A 70 -21.75 -35.66 20.99
C TYR A 70 -21.61 -34.37 21.79
N GLU A 71 -22.50 -34.17 22.76
CA GLU A 71 -22.50 -32.96 23.57
C GLU A 71 -21.18 -32.85 24.34
N PRO A 72 -20.41 -31.77 24.16
CA PRO A 72 -19.13 -31.62 24.85
C PRO A 72 -19.33 -31.13 26.27
N ASP A 73 -18.58 -31.74 27.20
CA ASP A 73 -18.36 -31.18 28.52
C ASP A 73 -17.24 -30.12 28.43
N LEU A 74 -17.66 -28.86 28.28
CA LEU A 74 -16.74 -27.74 28.12
C LEU A 74 -16.27 -27.25 29.50
N PRO A 75 -14.99 -26.92 29.68
CA PRO A 75 -14.50 -26.37 30.94
C PRO A 75 -15.18 -25.04 31.24
N ASN A 76 -15.48 -24.81 32.51
CA ASN A 76 -16.07 -23.55 32.98
C ASN A 76 -15.06 -22.41 32.82
N CYS A 77 -15.09 -21.71 31.69
CA CYS A 77 -14.22 -20.57 31.39
C CYS A 77 -14.81 -19.30 32.01
N THR A 78 -14.35 -18.91 33.19
CA THR A 78 -14.80 -17.70 33.89
C THR A 78 -14.21 -16.42 33.32
N GLU A 79 -13.08 -16.49 32.59
CA GLU A 79 -12.40 -15.35 31.97
C GLU A 79 -12.05 -15.64 30.50
N PRO A 80 -12.98 -15.47 29.56
CA PRO A 80 -12.71 -15.72 28.15
C PRO A 80 -11.81 -14.63 27.54
N VAL A 81 -11.01 -15.01 26.55
CA VAL A 81 -10.11 -14.12 25.78
C VAL A 81 -10.84 -12.94 25.13
N CYS A 82 -12.12 -13.12 24.81
CA CYS A 82 -12.98 -12.06 24.30
C CYS A 82 -14.35 -12.07 24.98
N THR A 83 -14.92 -10.87 25.12
CA THR A 83 -16.20 -10.59 25.76
C THR A 83 -17.19 -9.96 24.76
N GLY A 84 -18.44 -9.77 25.18
CA GLY A 84 -19.49 -9.15 24.38
C GLY A 84 -20.42 -10.16 23.69
N PRO A 85 -21.42 -9.66 22.93
CA PRO A 85 -22.55 -10.47 22.44
C PRO A 85 -22.17 -11.51 21.37
N LEU A 86 -20.95 -11.45 20.83
CA LEU A 86 -20.45 -12.37 19.80
C LEU A 86 -19.56 -13.49 20.36
N ALA A 87 -19.20 -13.40 21.64
CA ALA A 87 -18.16 -14.25 22.21
C ALA A 87 -18.57 -15.73 22.25
N GLU A 88 -19.84 -16.05 22.52
CA GLU A 88 -20.38 -17.42 22.47
C GLU A 88 -20.40 -18.03 21.06
N ILE A 89 -20.23 -17.21 20.02
CA ILE A 89 -20.21 -17.65 18.62
C ILE A 89 -18.76 -17.84 18.17
N TYR A 90 -17.92 -16.84 18.39
CA TYR A 90 -16.57 -16.75 17.79
C TYR A 90 -15.41 -17.03 18.74
N CYS A 91 -15.62 -16.97 20.05
CA CYS A 91 -14.54 -17.01 21.03
C CYS A 91 -14.55 -18.29 21.86
N PHE A 92 -15.72 -18.70 22.34
CA PHE A 92 -15.88 -19.85 23.21
C PHE A 92 -17.26 -20.48 23.04
N GLY A 93 -17.45 -21.67 23.63
CA GLY A 93 -18.74 -22.35 23.67
C GLY A 93 -18.91 -23.45 22.62
N LYS A 94 -20.11 -24.03 22.62
CA LYS A 94 -20.43 -25.26 21.88
C LYS A 94 -20.39 -25.07 20.36
N LEU A 95 -20.78 -23.89 19.85
CA LEU A 95 -20.86 -23.63 18.41
C LEU A 95 -19.48 -23.70 17.74
N ILE A 96 -18.52 -22.91 18.23
CA ILE A 96 -17.16 -22.92 17.69
C ILE A 96 -16.50 -24.28 17.88
N TYR A 97 -16.69 -24.92 19.04
CA TYR A 97 -16.18 -26.27 19.30
C TYR A 97 -16.71 -27.31 18.29
N THR A 98 -18.02 -27.34 18.06
CA THR A 98 -18.65 -28.26 17.09
C THR A 98 -18.15 -28.00 15.68
N SER A 99 -17.95 -26.74 15.30
CA SER A 99 -17.39 -26.39 13.99
C SER A 99 -15.97 -26.94 13.78
N TRP A 100 -15.12 -26.78 14.78
CA TRP A 100 -13.76 -27.33 14.76
C TRP A 100 -13.76 -28.85 14.63
N LEU A 101 -14.62 -29.56 15.38
CA LEU A 101 -14.73 -31.01 15.28
C LEU A 101 -15.20 -31.48 13.89
N PHE A 102 -16.11 -30.75 13.24
CA PHE A 102 -16.53 -31.09 11.89
C PHE A 102 -15.56 -30.64 10.78
N GLY A 103 -14.47 -29.96 11.13
CA GLY A 103 -13.50 -29.41 10.18
C GLY A 103 -14.06 -28.25 9.35
N LEU A 104 -14.95 -27.44 9.94
CA LEU A 104 -15.57 -26.27 9.31
C LEU A 104 -14.92 -24.93 9.73
N TYR A 105 -13.70 -24.98 10.26
CA TYR A 105 -12.92 -23.79 10.63
C TYR A 105 -12.79 -22.82 9.44
N GLY A 106 -12.96 -21.52 9.69
CA GLY A 106 -12.95 -20.47 8.66
C GLY A 106 -14.18 -20.42 7.75
N LYS A 107 -15.07 -21.43 7.81
CA LYS A 107 -16.35 -21.45 7.08
C LYS A 107 -17.55 -21.24 8.00
N CYS A 108 -17.46 -21.74 9.23
CA CYS A 108 -18.49 -21.59 10.26
C CYS A 108 -17.84 -21.48 11.66
N PRO A 109 -18.25 -20.56 12.53
CA PRO A 109 -18.94 -19.33 12.16
C PRO A 109 -18.10 -18.58 11.11
N GLY A 110 -18.71 -18.18 9.99
CA GLY A 110 -18.01 -17.45 8.93
C GLY A 110 -17.74 -16.00 9.33
N GLU A 111 -17.12 -15.20 8.46
CA GLU A 111 -16.77 -13.80 8.76
C GLU A 111 -17.99 -12.91 9.06
N MET A 112 -19.17 -13.27 8.55
CA MET A 112 -20.40 -12.50 8.73
C MET A 112 -21.59 -13.42 9.06
N MET A 113 -22.39 -13.04 10.06
CA MET A 113 -23.70 -13.65 10.34
C MET A 113 -24.78 -13.06 9.44
N ARG A 114 -25.70 -13.91 8.98
CA ARG A 114 -26.92 -13.50 8.28
C ARG A 114 -27.99 -12.97 9.22
N ASN A 115 -27.98 -13.46 10.46
CA ASN A 115 -28.96 -13.14 11.49
C ASN A 115 -28.29 -12.51 12.72
N PRO A 116 -29.01 -11.71 13.51
CA PRO A 116 -28.53 -11.21 14.80
C PRO A 116 -28.03 -12.33 15.75
N PRO A 117 -27.06 -12.06 16.64
CA PRO A 117 -26.38 -13.07 17.44
C PRO A 117 -27.33 -13.91 18.32
N ASP A 118 -28.34 -13.27 18.90
CA ASP A 118 -29.38 -13.91 19.70
C ASP A 118 -30.18 -14.94 18.89
N ARG A 119 -30.52 -14.62 17.64
CA ARG A 119 -31.21 -15.57 16.74
C ARG A 119 -30.32 -16.73 16.36
N VAL A 120 -29.04 -16.49 16.08
CA VAL A 120 -28.07 -17.54 15.75
C VAL A 120 -27.89 -18.50 16.94
N LEU A 121 -27.69 -17.97 18.15
CA LEU A 121 -27.56 -18.78 19.36
C LEU A 121 -28.84 -19.55 19.68
N ASN A 122 -30.01 -18.94 19.51
CA ASN A 122 -31.30 -19.62 19.70
C ASN A 122 -31.54 -20.71 18.65
N ALA A 123 -31.12 -20.49 17.39
CA ALA A 123 -31.16 -21.51 16.35
C ALA A 123 -30.20 -22.66 16.67
N PHE A 124 -28.99 -22.37 17.16
CA PHE A 124 -28.03 -23.39 17.57
C PHE A 124 -28.54 -24.23 18.75
N LYS A 125 -29.15 -23.60 19.76
CA LYS A 125 -29.75 -24.28 20.94
C LYS A 125 -30.88 -25.25 20.58
N LYS A 126 -31.52 -25.11 19.42
CA LYS A 126 -32.56 -26.03 18.94
C LYS A 126 -31.99 -27.33 18.36
N LEU A 127 -30.71 -27.35 18.00
CA LEU A 127 -30.06 -28.56 17.51
C LEU A 127 -29.88 -29.55 18.66
N LYS A 128 -30.25 -30.81 18.43
CA LYS A 128 -30.19 -31.86 19.46
C LYS A 128 -28.95 -32.72 19.26
N TYR A 129 -28.21 -32.96 20.34
CA TYR A 129 -27.13 -33.93 20.33
C TYR A 129 -27.69 -35.37 20.30
N PRO A 130 -27.00 -36.33 19.65
CA PRO A 130 -25.75 -36.16 18.90
C PRO A 130 -25.96 -35.44 17.55
N LEU A 131 -25.16 -34.41 17.29
CA LEU A 131 -25.28 -33.57 16.11
C LEU A 131 -24.70 -34.28 14.89
N LYS A 132 -25.43 -34.29 13.78
CA LYS A 132 -24.90 -34.75 12.49
C LYS A 132 -24.24 -33.60 11.73
N LYS A 133 -23.15 -33.92 11.01
CA LYS A 133 -22.40 -32.95 10.21
C LYS A 133 -23.28 -32.18 9.22
N ASP A 134 -24.22 -32.86 8.57
CA ASP A 134 -25.09 -32.24 7.56
C ASP A 134 -26.13 -31.30 8.18
N GLU A 135 -26.69 -31.65 9.34
CA GLU A 135 -27.61 -30.78 10.09
C GLU A 135 -26.87 -29.50 10.56
N PHE A 136 -25.64 -29.64 11.05
CA PHE A 136 -24.82 -28.51 11.46
C PHE A 136 -24.37 -27.66 10.25
N LYS A 137 -24.07 -28.27 9.10
CA LYS A 137 -23.80 -27.53 7.86
C LYS A 137 -25.01 -26.71 7.40
N THR A 138 -26.22 -27.26 7.48
CA THR A 138 -27.46 -26.53 7.16
C THR A 138 -27.62 -25.33 8.10
N PHE A 139 -27.46 -25.55 9.41
CA PHE A 139 -27.43 -24.45 10.38
C PHE A 139 -26.39 -23.37 10.01
N CYS A 140 -25.18 -23.77 9.62
CA CYS A 140 -24.13 -22.85 9.21
C CYS A 140 -24.50 -22.05 7.95
N TYR A 141 -25.08 -22.71 6.94
CA TYR A 141 -25.50 -22.07 5.70
C TYR A 141 -26.61 -21.03 5.92
N GLU A 142 -27.58 -21.35 6.79
CA GLU A 142 -28.70 -20.47 7.11
C GLU A 142 -28.30 -19.25 7.96
N ASN A 143 -27.25 -19.38 8.79
CA ASN A 143 -26.90 -18.36 9.78
C ASN A 143 -25.61 -17.60 9.47
N PHE A 144 -24.74 -18.12 8.62
CA PHE A 144 -23.47 -17.49 8.27
C PHE A 144 -23.32 -17.35 6.75
N VAL A 145 -22.65 -16.29 6.35
CA VAL A 145 -22.33 -16.04 4.95
C VAL A 145 -21.10 -16.87 4.58
N SER A 146 -21.29 -17.86 3.72
CA SER A 146 -20.20 -18.52 3.00
C SER A 146 -19.84 -17.68 1.77
N SER A 147 -19.16 -16.54 1.94
CA SER A 147 -18.77 -15.69 0.81
C SER A 147 -17.26 -15.51 0.71
N PRO A 148 -16.68 -15.61 -0.50
CA PRO A 148 -15.29 -15.35 -0.78
C PRO A 148 -15.07 -13.86 -1.03
N TYR A 149 -15.32 -12.98 -0.05
CA TYR A 149 -15.16 -11.54 -0.25
C TYR A 149 -13.75 -11.16 -0.76
N GLY A 150 -12.73 -11.96 -0.44
CA GLY A 150 -11.38 -11.81 -0.98
C GLY A 150 -11.24 -12.05 -2.49
N ILE A 151 -12.07 -12.88 -3.13
CA ILE A 151 -11.94 -13.16 -4.58
C ILE A 151 -12.58 -12.04 -5.42
N PHE A 152 -13.75 -11.55 -5.01
CA PHE A 152 -14.48 -10.52 -5.75
C PHE A 152 -13.72 -9.18 -5.74
N LEU A 153 -13.22 -8.76 -4.57
CA LEU A 153 -12.41 -7.55 -4.43
C LEU A 153 -11.14 -7.61 -5.29
N CYS A 154 -10.45 -8.76 -5.35
CA CYS A 154 -9.26 -8.93 -6.18
C CYS A 154 -9.57 -8.81 -7.68
N SER A 155 -10.68 -9.40 -8.16
CA SER A 155 -11.07 -9.30 -9.57
C SER A 155 -11.43 -7.87 -9.98
N GLU A 156 -12.19 -7.16 -9.15
CA GLU A 156 -12.57 -5.76 -9.42
C GLU A 156 -11.35 -4.84 -9.38
N LEU A 157 -10.47 -5.04 -8.39
CA LEU A 157 -9.24 -4.27 -8.26
C LEU A 157 -8.32 -4.45 -9.48
N ASN A 158 -8.21 -5.67 -10.01
CA ASN A 158 -7.41 -5.94 -11.21
C ASN A 158 -7.95 -5.22 -12.46
N GLU A 159 -9.27 -5.16 -12.62
CA GLU A 159 -9.88 -4.39 -13.72
C GLU A 159 -9.67 -2.88 -13.56
N ILE A 160 -9.69 -2.38 -12.33
CA ILE A 160 -9.35 -0.98 -12.05
C ILE A 160 -7.90 -0.69 -12.46
N TRP A 161 -6.92 -1.54 -12.13
CA TRP A 161 -5.52 -1.34 -12.52
C TRP A 161 -5.34 -1.21 -14.04
N LYS A 162 -6.02 -2.05 -14.82
CA LYS A 162 -6.01 -1.96 -16.29
C LYS A 162 -6.56 -0.62 -16.76
N SER A 163 -7.63 -0.13 -16.13
CA SER A 163 -8.25 1.15 -16.47
C SER A 163 -7.39 2.38 -16.11
N LEU A 164 -6.43 2.22 -15.19
CA LEU A 164 -5.53 3.29 -14.72
C LEU A 164 -4.19 3.33 -15.46
N GLY A 165 -3.91 2.36 -16.33
CA GLY A 165 -2.73 2.37 -17.19
C GLY A 165 -2.80 3.49 -18.24
N ARG A 166 -1.68 4.19 -18.46
CA ARG A 166 -1.53 5.29 -19.41
C ARG A 166 -0.21 5.18 -20.17
N GLU A 167 -0.19 5.74 -21.37
CA GLU A 167 1.03 6.00 -22.12
C GLU A 167 0.92 7.40 -22.75
N PHE A 168 2.06 8.09 -22.90
CA PHE A 168 2.10 9.34 -23.64
C PHE A 168 1.92 9.12 -25.13
N ILE A 169 1.02 9.90 -25.73
CA ILE A 169 0.87 9.98 -27.18
C ILE A 169 2.19 10.44 -27.84
N PRO A 170 2.48 10.00 -29.07
CA PRO A 170 3.74 10.33 -29.75
C PRO A 170 4.04 11.84 -29.82
N GLN A 171 3.02 12.69 -29.93
CA GLN A 171 3.16 14.14 -30.03
C GLN A 171 3.86 14.73 -28.80
N VAL A 172 3.60 14.20 -27.60
CA VAL A 172 4.25 14.67 -26.37
C VAL A 172 5.73 14.31 -26.39
N LYS A 173 6.09 13.15 -26.97
CA LYS A 173 7.49 12.71 -27.14
C LYS A 173 8.22 13.54 -28.21
N HIS A 174 7.54 13.90 -29.31
CA HIS A 174 8.12 14.64 -30.44
C HIS A 174 8.22 16.15 -30.19
N PHE A 175 7.28 16.73 -29.44
CA PHE A 175 7.21 18.16 -29.18
C PHE A 175 7.12 18.45 -27.67
N PRO A 176 8.13 18.02 -26.87
CA PRO A 176 8.07 18.08 -25.41
C PRO A 176 7.98 19.50 -24.85
N ASP A 177 8.35 20.51 -25.64
CA ASP A 177 8.26 21.93 -25.30
C ASP A 177 6.84 22.52 -25.42
N ARG A 178 5.91 21.79 -26.04
CA ARG A 178 4.51 22.23 -26.24
C ARG A 178 3.54 21.69 -25.21
N PHE A 179 4.00 20.84 -24.29
CA PHE A 179 3.16 20.23 -23.27
C PHE A 179 3.68 20.57 -21.87
N PRO A 180 2.78 20.78 -20.89
CA PRO A 180 3.18 21.07 -19.51
C PRO A 180 3.60 19.80 -18.74
N VAL A 181 3.74 18.66 -19.42
CA VAL A 181 4.05 17.36 -18.84
C VAL A 181 5.40 16.85 -19.38
N LEU A 182 6.13 16.15 -18.53
CA LEU A 182 7.36 15.48 -18.95
C LEU A 182 7.03 14.06 -19.38
N ALA A 183 7.35 13.74 -20.64
CA ALA A 183 7.15 12.41 -21.16
C ALA A 183 8.11 11.41 -20.48
N VAL A 184 7.58 10.24 -20.14
CA VAL A 184 8.37 9.07 -19.78
C VAL A 184 8.33 8.04 -20.93
N PRO A 185 9.39 7.22 -21.09
CA PRO A 185 9.48 6.30 -22.22
C PRO A 185 8.48 5.15 -22.15
N ASN A 186 8.09 4.74 -20.94
CA ASN A 186 7.27 3.56 -20.67
C ASN A 186 5.86 3.94 -20.23
N SER A 187 4.95 2.97 -20.30
CA SER A 187 3.61 3.09 -19.71
C SER A 187 3.68 3.25 -18.19
N PHE A 188 2.67 3.91 -17.64
CA PHE A 188 2.59 4.23 -16.22
C PHE A 188 1.16 4.10 -15.70
N VAL A 189 1.02 3.97 -14.38
CA VAL A 189 -0.29 3.95 -13.72
C VAL A 189 -0.52 5.28 -13.04
N VAL A 190 -1.75 5.78 -13.11
CA VAL A 190 -2.17 7.05 -12.50
C VAL A 190 -3.05 6.80 -11.27
N PRO A 191 -3.13 7.75 -10.32
CA PRO A 191 -4.04 7.63 -9.17
C PRO A 191 -5.53 7.54 -9.57
N GLY A 192 -5.90 8.17 -10.69
CA GLY A 192 -7.25 8.14 -11.24
C GLY A 192 -8.02 9.47 -11.08
N GLY A 193 -9.25 9.50 -11.60
CA GLY A 193 -10.11 10.69 -11.55
C GLY A 193 -9.53 11.86 -12.36
N GLN A 194 -9.38 13.03 -11.75
CA GLN A 194 -8.76 14.21 -12.40
C GLN A 194 -7.24 14.10 -12.56
N PHE A 195 -6.61 13.14 -11.88
CA PHE A 195 -5.17 12.93 -11.89
C PHE A 195 -4.80 11.94 -13.00
N GLN A 196 -4.56 12.48 -14.20
CA GLN A 196 -4.26 11.70 -15.42
C GLN A 196 -2.76 11.61 -15.74
N ILE A 197 -1.91 12.00 -14.80
CA ILE A 197 -0.45 11.86 -14.88
C ILE A 197 0.06 11.08 -13.67
N TYR A 198 1.31 10.62 -13.74
CA TYR A 198 1.96 9.92 -12.65
C TYR A 198 2.30 10.84 -11.47
N PHE A 199 2.21 10.31 -10.26
CA PHE A 199 2.58 10.97 -9.01
C PHE A 199 3.60 10.11 -8.26
N TYR A 200 4.61 10.73 -7.67
CA TYR A 200 5.81 10.06 -7.19
C TYR A 200 5.52 9.11 -6.02
N TRP A 201 5.04 9.62 -4.89
CA TRP A 201 4.79 8.78 -3.72
C TRP A 201 3.58 7.85 -3.90
N ASP A 202 2.56 8.25 -4.66
CA ASP A 202 1.45 7.38 -5.08
C ASP A 202 1.95 6.17 -5.88
N SER A 203 2.93 6.37 -6.77
CA SER A 203 3.52 5.26 -7.54
C SER A 203 4.08 4.18 -6.62
N TYR A 204 4.64 4.51 -5.47
CA TYR A 204 5.17 3.51 -4.55
C TYR A 204 4.06 2.61 -3.99
N TRP A 205 2.96 3.21 -3.55
CA TRP A 205 1.82 2.46 -3.02
C TRP A 205 1.11 1.67 -4.11
N ILE A 206 1.03 2.22 -5.32
CA ILE A 206 0.54 1.52 -6.51
C ILE A 206 1.40 0.29 -6.81
N ILE A 207 2.73 0.42 -6.77
CA ILE A 207 3.67 -0.70 -6.95
C ILE A 207 3.47 -1.76 -5.87
N LYS A 208 3.39 -1.35 -4.60
CA LYS A 208 3.16 -2.25 -3.47
C LYS A 208 1.84 -3.00 -3.55
N GLY A 209 0.77 -2.33 -3.97
CA GLY A 209 -0.57 -2.90 -4.06
C GLY A 209 -0.83 -3.71 -5.32
N GLY A 210 -0.23 -3.32 -6.45
CA GLY A 210 -0.42 -3.99 -7.74
C GLY A 210 0.54 -5.16 -8.00
N GLY A 211 1.64 -5.28 -7.25
CA GLY A 211 2.72 -6.23 -7.58
C GLY A 211 3.45 -5.90 -8.90
N PHE A 212 3.12 -4.77 -9.52
CA PHE A 212 3.71 -4.29 -10.76
C PHE A 212 4.68 -3.15 -10.47
N LEU A 213 5.96 -3.35 -10.81
CA LEU A 213 6.99 -2.34 -10.62
C LEU A 213 7.05 -1.38 -11.81
N ILE A 214 6.54 -0.17 -11.61
CA ILE A 214 6.69 0.94 -12.56
C ILE A 214 7.49 2.04 -11.90
N LEU A 215 8.76 2.15 -12.24
CA LEU A 215 9.62 3.22 -11.73
C LEU A 215 9.38 4.49 -12.54
N LEU A 216 8.88 5.52 -11.86
CA LEU A 216 8.59 6.83 -12.44
C LEU A 216 9.45 7.89 -11.78
N PHE A 217 10.25 8.58 -12.58
CA PHE A 217 11.00 9.75 -12.15
C PHE A 217 10.13 11.00 -12.33
N LEU A 218 9.95 11.76 -11.25
CA LEU A 218 9.16 12.99 -11.23
C LEU A 218 10.03 14.23 -11.43
N LYS A 219 9.53 15.17 -12.23
CA LYS A 219 9.94 16.57 -12.16
C LYS A 219 8.71 17.45 -12.36
N LEU A 220 7.98 17.73 -11.27
CA LEU A 220 7.28 19.00 -11.18
C LEU A 220 8.39 20.03 -11.00
N THR A 221 8.54 20.96 -11.95
CA THR A 221 9.79 21.70 -12.21
C THR A 221 10.39 22.51 -11.04
N ARG A 222 9.69 22.63 -9.90
CA ARG A 222 10.20 23.21 -8.65
C ARG A 222 9.86 22.43 -7.37
N ARG A 223 9.12 21.32 -7.45
CA ARG A 223 8.61 20.54 -6.29
C ARG A 223 8.83 19.04 -6.51
N THR A 224 9.09 18.32 -5.43
CA THR A 224 9.04 16.85 -5.40
C THR A 224 7.84 16.38 -4.56
N GLN A 225 7.84 15.12 -4.12
CA GLN A 225 6.93 14.51 -3.15
C GLN A 225 7.76 13.63 -2.20
N PRO A 226 7.18 13.03 -1.15
CA PRO A 226 7.93 12.20 -0.20
C PRO A 226 8.81 11.14 -0.90
N PRO A 227 10.11 11.06 -0.57
CA PRO A 227 11.08 10.32 -1.37
C PRO A 227 11.03 8.83 -1.11
N LEU A 228 10.49 8.08 -2.06
CA LEU A 228 10.30 6.63 -1.97
C LEU A 228 11.00 5.85 -3.09
N PHE A 229 11.72 6.51 -3.99
CA PHE A 229 12.40 5.87 -5.12
C PHE A 229 13.43 4.84 -4.66
N THR A 230 14.19 5.12 -3.60
CA THR A 230 15.13 4.15 -3.03
C THR A 230 14.41 2.87 -2.57
N GLN A 231 13.24 3.02 -1.93
CA GLN A 231 12.41 1.90 -1.51
C GLN A 231 11.86 1.13 -2.72
N MET A 232 11.40 1.83 -3.77
CA MET A 232 10.94 1.18 -5.00
C MET A 232 12.02 0.33 -5.66
N VAL A 233 13.27 0.81 -5.70
CA VAL A 233 14.41 0.05 -6.25
C VAL A 233 14.73 -1.15 -5.37
N ALA A 234 14.72 -0.99 -4.04
CA ALA A 234 14.95 -2.09 -3.10
C ALA A 234 13.89 -3.19 -3.24
N ASP A 235 12.62 -2.81 -3.41
CA ASP A 235 11.52 -3.74 -3.68
C ASP A 235 11.69 -4.45 -5.02
N TYR A 236 12.06 -3.71 -6.08
CA TYR A 236 12.32 -4.30 -7.39
C TYR A 236 13.39 -5.38 -7.29
N TYR A 237 14.52 -5.04 -6.68
CA TYR A 237 15.63 -5.96 -6.56
C TYR A 237 15.27 -7.15 -5.67
N SER A 238 14.54 -6.94 -4.57
CA SER A 238 14.09 -8.04 -3.70
C SER A 238 13.14 -9.01 -4.41
N ALA A 239 12.34 -8.53 -5.36
CA ALA A 239 11.44 -9.36 -6.15
C ALA A 239 12.13 -10.08 -7.32
N THR A 240 13.16 -9.48 -7.92
CA THR A 240 13.76 -9.95 -9.19
C THR A 240 15.16 -10.53 -9.05
N ASN A 241 15.85 -10.23 -7.96
CA ASN A 241 17.27 -10.50 -7.73
C ASN A 241 18.19 -10.04 -8.89
N ASN A 242 17.82 -8.96 -9.58
CA ASN A 242 18.53 -8.48 -10.75
C ASN A 242 19.66 -7.50 -10.38
N ALA A 243 20.85 -8.05 -10.18
CA ALA A 243 22.08 -7.31 -9.85
C ALA A 243 22.45 -6.22 -10.88
N THR A 244 22.27 -6.53 -12.18
CA THR A 244 22.60 -5.58 -13.27
C THR A 244 21.69 -4.36 -13.23
N PHE A 245 20.40 -4.57 -12.97
CA PHE A 245 19.44 -3.49 -12.77
C PHE A 245 19.81 -2.68 -11.53
N LEU A 246 20.11 -3.33 -10.41
CA LEU A 246 20.46 -2.66 -9.16
C LEU A 246 21.69 -1.76 -9.34
N SER A 247 22.77 -2.29 -9.91
CA SER A 247 24.00 -1.54 -10.22
C SER A 247 23.71 -0.31 -11.09
N ARG A 248 22.82 -0.43 -12.08
CA ARG A 248 22.39 0.71 -12.92
C ARG A 248 21.61 1.76 -12.12
N MET A 249 20.85 1.39 -11.09
CA MET A 249 20.02 2.32 -10.32
C MET A 249 20.78 3.07 -9.21
N ILE A 250 21.87 2.51 -8.70
CA ILE A 250 22.68 3.12 -7.62
C ILE A 250 23.03 4.59 -7.87
N PRO A 251 23.55 5.00 -9.06
CA PRO A 251 23.88 6.41 -9.31
C PRO A 251 22.66 7.35 -9.26
N TYR A 252 21.47 6.85 -9.58
CA TYR A 252 20.24 7.64 -9.54
C TYR A 252 19.75 7.83 -8.10
N ILE A 253 19.88 6.80 -7.26
CA ILE A 253 19.58 6.89 -5.83
C ILE A 253 20.50 7.92 -5.17
N ASP A 254 21.81 7.82 -5.40
CA ASP A 254 22.80 8.75 -4.85
C ASP A 254 22.48 10.20 -5.26
N LYS A 255 22.15 10.40 -6.55
CA LYS A 255 21.77 11.70 -7.08
C LYS A 255 20.52 12.29 -6.40
N GLU A 256 19.50 11.48 -6.14
CA GLU A 256 18.30 11.94 -5.43
C GLU A 256 18.62 12.30 -3.96
N LEU A 257 19.36 11.45 -3.25
CA LEU A 257 19.73 11.69 -1.86
C LEU A 257 20.62 12.93 -1.71
N ALA A 258 21.57 13.11 -2.63
CA ALA A 258 22.40 14.32 -2.71
C ALA A 258 21.56 15.57 -2.98
N TRP A 259 20.55 15.48 -3.85
CA TRP A 259 19.62 16.58 -4.11
C TRP A 259 18.82 16.94 -2.84
N TRP A 260 18.28 15.96 -2.10
CA TRP A 260 17.56 16.24 -0.85
C TRP A 260 18.44 16.93 0.19
N ARG A 261 19.69 16.47 0.33
CA ARG A 261 20.67 17.04 1.25
C ARG A 261 21.00 18.50 0.95
N THR A 262 21.04 18.87 -0.33
CA THR A 262 21.49 20.19 -0.78
C THR A 262 20.32 21.17 -0.96
N ASN A 263 19.20 20.73 -1.51
CA ASN A 263 18.11 21.60 -1.97
C ASN A 263 16.91 21.65 -1.02
N ARG A 264 16.83 20.76 -0.03
CA ARG A 264 15.69 20.64 0.90
C ARG A 264 16.10 20.65 2.37
N SER A 265 17.21 21.33 2.66
CA SER A 265 17.38 22.05 3.93
C SER A 265 16.40 23.25 3.98
N VAL A 266 16.21 23.92 5.13
CA VAL A 266 15.12 24.88 5.50
C VAL A 266 14.93 26.11 4.56
N ILE A 267 14.81 25.92 3.25
CA ILE A 267 14.84 26.94 2.21
C ILE A 267 13.50 26.96 1.48
N ALA A 268 13.05 28.16 1.13
CA ALA A 268 11.82 28.41 0.40
C ALA A 268 11.83 27.79 -1.01
N ILE A 269 10.76 27.07 -1.36
CA ILE A 269 10.61 26.33 -2.61
C ILE A 269 10.23 27.25 -3.78
N THR A 270 9.39 28.25 -3.50
CA THR A 270 8.89 29.22 -4.48
C THR A 270 8.36 30.44 -3.73
N ASN A 271 8.34 31.58 -4.41
CA ASN A 271 7.79 32.85 -3.92
C ASN A 271 6.59 33.30 -4.76
N CYS A 272 5.92 32.38 -5.46
CA CYS A 272 4.80 32.66 -6.35
C CYS A 272 3.64 31.67 -6.12
N PRO A 273 2.38 32.08 -6.40
CA PRO A 273 1.23 31.18 -6.39
C PRO A 273 1.40 30.02 -7.38
N ARG A 274 0.79 28.87 -7.06
CA ARG A 274 0.88 27.68 -7.92
C ARG A 274 -0.02 27.81 -9.15
N PRO A 275 0.43 27.41 -10.34
CA PRO A 275 -0.36 27.55 -11.56
C PRO A 275 -1.65 26.71 -11.53
N GLU A 276 -1.63 25.52 -10.91
CA GLU A 276 -2.80 24.64 -10.85
C GLU A 276 -3.90 25.14 -9.90
N ASN A 277 -3.61 26.10 -9.02
CA ASN A 277 -4.57 26.66 -8.08
C ASN A 277 -4.34 28.16 -7.84
N TYR A 278 -4.07 28.89 -8.91
CA TYR A 278 -3.47 30.22 -8.87
C TYR A 278 -4.27 31.24 -8.06
N LEU A 279 -5.58 31.37 -8.34
CA LEU A 279 -6.43 32.38 -7.70
C LEU A 279 -6.57 32.15 -6.20
N VAL A 280 -6.74 30.90 -5.77
CA VAL A 280 -6.88 30.54 -4.36
C VAL A 280 -5.58 30.82 -3.62
N ASP A 281 -4.45 30.41 -4.18
CA ASP A 281 -3.15 30.65 -3.54
C ASP A 281 -2.78 32.14 -3.54
N LEU A 282 -3.15 32.90 -4.57
CA LEU A 282 -2.98 34.35 -4.64
C LEU A 282 -3.73 35.03 -3.49
N ASP A 283 -5.01 34.69 -3.31
CA ASP A 283 -5.84 35.18 -2.21
C ASP A 283 -5.26 34.81 -0.84
N ASN A 284 -4.83 33.56 -0.65
CA ASN A 284 -4.18 33.13 0.59
C ASN A 284 -2.92 33.94 0.89
N GLY A 285 -2.13 34.28 -0.13
CA GLY A 285 -0.94 35.09 0.03
C GLY A 285 -1.23 36.54 0.42
N TYR A 286 -2.27 37.16 -0.15
CA TYR A 286 -2.60 38.56 0.15
C TYR A 286 -3.30 38.75 1.49
N HIS A 287 -4.09 37.77 1.94
CA HIS A 287 -4.86 37.84 3.18
C HIS A 287 -4.31 36.92 4.30
N GLY A 288 -3.07 36.45 4.14
CA GLY A 288 -2.40 35.57 5.10
C GLY A 288 -1.77 36.31 6.28
N ASP A 289 -1.45 35.56 7.34
CA ASP A 289 -0.81 36.08 8.57
C ASP A 289 0.71 36.35 8.44
N ASP A 290 1.29 36.13 7.26
CA ASP A 290 2.72 36.34 6.96
C ASP A 290 2.87 36.99 5.57
N LYS A 291 4.09 37.40 5.21
CA LYS A 291 4.41 37.92 3.88
C LYS A 291 3.91 36.93 2.82
N SER A 292 3.29 37.45 1.76
CA SER A 292 2.70 36.63 0.70
C SER A 292 3.66 35.60 0.12
N THR A 293 4.94 35.97 -0.03
CA THR A 293 6.01 35.05 -0.47
C THR A 293 6.24 33.87 0.48
N ASN A 294 6.15 34.08 1.79
CA ASN A 294 6.26 33.02 2.80
C ASN A 294 5.04 32.11 2.79
N ILE A 295 3.85 32.68 2.61
CA ILE A 295 2.60 31.91 2.48
C ILE A 295 2.64 31.04 1.22
N TRP A 296 2.97 31.61 0.05
CA TRP A 296 3.11 30.85 -1.19
C TRP A 296 4.18 29.76 -1.10
N SER A 297 5.32 30.05 -0.45
CA SER A 297 6.33 29.04 -0.18
C SER A 297 5.78 27.92 0.70
N SER A 298 5.06 28.25 1.78
CA SER A 298 4.49 27.26 2.70
C SER A 298 3.42 26.39 2.04
N ILE A 299 2.61 26.98 1.18
CA ILE A 299 1.62 26.28 0.36
C ILE A 299 2.33 25.27 -0.57
N ALA A 300 3.36 25.70 -1.29
CA ALA A 300 4.13 24.83 -2.15
C ALA A 300 4.81 23.68 -1.37
N SER A 301 5.34 23.97 -0.18
CA SER A 301 5.93 22.97 0.72
C SER A 301 4.92 21.96 1.24
N ALA A 302 3.66 22.36 1.52
CA ALA A 302 2.61 21.42 1.95
C ALA A 302 2.22 20.44 0.84
N CYS A 303 2.20 20.89 -0.42
CA CYS A 303 2.00 19.99 -1.55
C CYS A 303 3.20 19.06 -1.77
N GLU A 304 4.43 19.55 -1.55
CA GLU A 304 5.63 18.70 -1.62
C GLU A 304 5.67 17.65 -0.50
N SER A 305 5.04 17.91 0.65
CA SER A 305 4.90 16.90 1.70
C SER A 305 3.81 15.85 1.39
N GLY A 306 3.00 16.03 0.35
CA GLY A 306 1.84 15.19 0.05
C GLY A 306 0.65 15.39 1.02
N LEU A 307 0.65 16.43 1.84
CA LEU A 307 -0.38 16.71 2.84
C LEU A 307 -0.98 18.10 2.64
N ASP A 308 -1.48 18.37 1.44
CA ASP A 308 -2.15 19.60 1.04
C ASP A 308 -3.68 19.50 1.13
N PHE A 309 -4.36 20.07 2.14
CA PHE A 309 -3.82 20.75 3.31
C PHE A 309 -4.27 20.08 4.61
N SER A 310 -3.48 20.30 5.66
CA SER A 310 -3.68 19.72 6.98
C SER A 310 -3.50 20.78 8.06
N SER A 311 -4.27 20.67 9.14
CA SER A 311 -4.11 21.49 10.36
C SER A 311 -2.72 21.37 10.97
N ARG A 312 -1.97 20.30 10.65
CA ARG A 312 -0.54 20.14 10.97
C ARG A 312 0.30 21.34 10.53
N TRP A 313 -0.05 21.96 9.41
CA TRP A 313 0.72 23.04 8.79
C TRP A 313 0.28 24.44 9.18
N PHE A 314 -0.82 24.58 9.91
CA PHE A 314 -1.42 25.88 10.21
C PHE A 314 -0.89 26.48 11.51
N GLY A 315 -1.02 27.79 11.65
CA GLY A 315 -0.78 28.50 12.91
C GLY A 315 -1.87 28.16 13.93
N TYR A 316 -1.50 28.11 15.20
CA TYR A 316 -2.46 27.87 16.30
C TYR A 316 -2.76 29.13 17.12
N SER A 317 -2.22 30.27 16.69
CA SER A 317 -2.40 31.58 17.29
C SER A 317 -2.57 32.65 16.21
N GLY A 318 -3.11 33.80 16.58
CA GLY A 318 -3.42 34.88 15.65
C GLY A 318 -4.84 34.84 15.09
N THR A 319 -5.18 35.82 14.26
CA THR A 319 -6.52 36.00 13.70
C THR A 319 -6.90 34.92 12.69
N GLN A 320 -5.94 34.33 11.98
CA GLN A 320 -6.20 33.26 11.01
C GLN A 320 -5.83 31.86 11.54
N ALA A 321 -5.73 31.70 12.87
CA ALA A 321 -5.37 30.44 13.52
C ALA A 321 -6.29 29.28 13.06
N GLY A 322 -5.68 28.12 12.79
CA GLY A 322 -6.40 26.92 12.33
C GLY A 322 -6.87 26.97 10.87
N THR A 323 -6.57 28.03 10.13
CA THR A 323 -6.97 28.18 8.72
C THR A 323 -5.76 28.10 7.78
N LYS A 324 -6.03 27.92 6.48
CA LYS A 324 -4.99 27.93 5.43
C LYS A 324 -4.24 29.28 5.35
N PHE A 325 -4.84 30.38 5.79
CA PHE A 325 -4.21 31.71 5.78
C PHE A 325 -3.08 31.85 6.82
N SER A 326 -2.99 30.96 7.81
CA SER A 326 -1.88 30.89 8.77
C SER A 326 -0.87 29.77 8.46
N ILE A 327 -0.87 29.24 7.24
CA ILE A 327 0.01 28.14 6.83
C ILE A 327 1.50 28.51 6.96
N ARG A 328 2.27 27.60 7.55
CA ARG A 328 3.67 27.82 7.95
C ARG A 328 4.53 26.57 7.76
N THR A 329 4.25 25.77 6.73
CA THR A 329 4.94 24.51 6.43
C THR A 329 6.46 24.66 6.37
N ASN A 330 6.95 25.79 5.84
CA ASN A 330 8.39 26.09 5.75
C ASN A 330 9.06 26.37 7.11
N LYS A 331 8.29 26.46 8.20
CA LYS A 331 8.77 26.61 9.59
C LYS A 331 8.67 25.31 10.39
N ILE A 332 8.35 24.18 9.75
CA ILE A 332 8.14 22.89 10.40
C ILE A 332 9.13 21.89 9.83
N VAL A 333 9.85 21.18 10.69
CA VAL A 333 10.68 20.03 10.31
C VAL A 333 9.78 18.78 10.31
N PRO A 334 9.49 18.17 9.14
CA PRO A 334 8.55 17.05 9.06
C PRO A 334 9.19 15.75 9.56
N VAL A 335 8.61 15.12 10.58
CA VAL A 335 9.09 13.82 11.11
C VAL A 335 9.03 12.71 10.06
N ASP A 336 7.95 12.65 9.29
CA ASP A 336 7.72 11.74 8.16
C ASP A 336 8.83 11.85 7.11
N LEU A 337 9.18 13.06 6.65
CA LEU A 337 10.28 13.24 5.71
C LEU A 337 11.61 12.73 6.29
N ASN A 338 11.92 13.07 7.55
CA ASN A 338 13.18 12.67 8.16
C ASN A 338 13.28 11.14 8.35
N VAL A 339 12.17 10.49 8.72
CA VAL A 339 12.10 9.03 8.80
C VAL A 339 12.33 8.41 7.42
N LEU A 340 11.67 8.92 6.37
CA LEU A 340 11.88 8.45 4.99
C LEU A 340 13.33 8.61 4.54
N MET A 341 13.97 9.74 4.86
CA MET A 341 15.37 9.95 4.54
C MET A 341 16.27 8.93 5.24
N VAL A 342 16.06 8.66 6.52
CA VAL A 342 16.81 7.63 7.26
C VAL A 342 16.63 6.25 6.61
N LEU A 343 15.38 5.88 6.29
CA LEU A 343 15.08 4.61 5.62
C LEU A 343 15.76 4.51 4.26
N ASN A 344 15.81 5.59 3.48
CA ASN A 344 16.47 5.60 2.18
C ASN A 344 17.98 5.45 2.32
N TYR A 345 18.63 6.15 3.25
CA TYR A 345 20.07 5.97 3.48
C TYR A 345 20.40 4.55 3.96
N TRP A 346 19.54 3.97 4.80
CA TRP A 346 19.68 2.58 5.27
C TRP A 346 19.60 1.58 4.11
N GLU A 347 18.55 1.65 3.30
CA GLU A 347 18.39 0.75 2.16
C GLU A 347 19.46 0.96 1.10
N PHE A 348 19.88 2.20 0.86
CA PHE A 348 20.98 2.49 -0.05
C PHE A 348 22.28 1.80 0.40
N ALA A 349 22.62 1.88 1.69
CA ALA A 349 23.78 1.19 2.24
C ALA A 349 23.66 -0.34 2.11
N ASN A 350 22.49 -0.92 2.37
CA ASN A 350 22.25 -2.35 2.20
C ASN A 350 22.45 -2.80 0.75
N MET A 351 21.90 -2.06 -0.21
CA MET A 351 22.05 -2.36 -1.64
C MET A 351 23.50 -2.29 -2.11
N LEU A 352 24.27 -1.32 -1.62
CA LEU A 352 25.70 -1.21 -1.91
C LEU A 352 26.52 -2.38 -1.35
N ASN A 353 26.15 -2.90 -0.17
CA ASN A 353 26.81 -4.07 0.40
C ASN A 353 26.51 -5.34 -0.41
N LYS A 354 25.26 -5.54 -0.82
CA LYS A 354 24.87 -6.69 -1.67
C LYS A 354 25.65 -6.73 -2.98
N LEU A 355 25.80 -5.59 -3.65
CA LEU A 355 26.58 -5.49 -4.90
C LEU A 355 28.09 -5.74 -4.72
N LYS A 356 28.61 -5.76 -3.50
CA LYS A 356 30.02 -6.13 -3.22
C LYS A 356 30.18 -7.63 -2.94
N GLU A 357 29.11 -8.30 -2.55
CA GLU A 357 29.09 -9.74 -2.21
C GLU A 357 28.83 -10.61 -3.45
N GLU A 358 28.17 -10.05 -4.48
CA GLU A 358 27.99 -10.62 -5.82
C GLU A 358 29.18 -10.32 -6.75
#